data_AF-A0A7S3MVT3-F1
#
_entry.id   AF-A0A7S3MVT3-F1
#
_cell.length_a   1.000
_cell.length_b   1.000
_cell.length_c   1.000
_cell.angle_alpha   90.00
_cell.angle_beta   90.00
_cell.angle_gamma   90.00
#
_symmetry.space_group_name_H-M   'P 1'
#
loop_
_entity.id
_entity.type
_entity.pdbx_description
1 polymer ?
#
loop_
_entity_poly.entity_id
_entity_poly.type
_entity_poly.pdbx_seq_one_letter_code
_entity_poly.pdbx_strand_id
1 'polypeptide(L)'
;MFFSVHVLYIDEGPAVYGWSPEFHAQQLDMIVSACNSYKFSYTILPLEHIFNVEPELMNFKQPTPDEKKILEEEKKNDFDNHTVLSETFLEVKDKIVEIPQREQKTNRFQALIECLPVESSFREDMIFFLKKLIISEFALKYNFKKILLGTTSHKVATHLFSQLCKGRGASVAHEIAFIDDKHFGGRISFMNPMRDFLKKEISLYNHNKEVKIIQVLPLAKQTQDKLPRPTNAPCFGSTDLLVESFFNRLQ
;
A
#
# COMPACT_ATOMS: atom_id res chain seq x y z
N MET A 1 12.66 19.75 -15.31
CA MET A 1 11.86 18.52 -15.49
C MET A 1 11.14 18.27 -14.16
N PHE A 2 9.92 18.78 -14.00
CA PHE A 2 9.16 18.63 -12.76
C PHE A 2 8.28 17.39 -12.88
N PHE A 3 8.57 16.33 -12.13
CA PHE A 3 7.67 15.19 -12.01
C PHE A 3 6.38 15.66 -11.33
N SER A 4 5.23 15.55 -12.01
CA SER A 4 3.93 15.73 -11.38
C SER A 4 3.62 14.50 -10.54
N VAL A 5 3.84 14.59 -9.23
CA VAL A 5 3.58 13.49 -8.30
C VAL A 5 2.16 13.62 -7.76
N HIS A 6 1.44 12.49 -7.77
CA HIS A 6 0.14 12.36 -7.13
C HIS A 6 0.25 11.39 -5.95
N VAL A 7 -0.23 11.81 -4.78
CA VAL A 7 -0.19 11.04 -3.54
C VAL A 7 -1.50 10.30 -3.37
N LEU A 8 -1.46 8.97 -3.48
CA LEU A 8 -2.59 8.11 -3.14
C LEU A 8 -2.44 7.63 -1.70
N TYR A 9 -3.38 8.00 -0.84
CA TYR A 9 -3.47 7.48 0.52
C TYR A 9 -4.67 6.54 0.64
N ILE A 10 -4.44 5.34 1.18
CA ILE A 10 -5.50 4.37 1.46
C ILE A 10 -5.81 4.43 2.95
N ASP A 11 -7.03 4.84 3.26
CA ASP A 11 -7.57 4.97 4.60
C ASP A 11 -8.07 3.60 5.10
N GLU A 12 -7.28 3.01 5.99
CA GLU A 12 -7.56 1.74 6.66
C GLU A 12 -8.08 1.95 8.09
N GLY A 13 -8.00 3.19 8.61
CA GLY A 13 -8.20 3.55 10.02
C GLY A 13 -9.53 3.05 10.60
N PRO A 14 -10.67 3.47 10.03
CA PRO A 14 -11.98 3.12 10.56
C PRO A 14 -12.30 1.62 10.43
N ALA A 15 -12.00 1.02 9.26
CA ALA A 15 -12.44 -0.34 8.93
C ALA A 15 -11.56 -1.45 9.52
N VAL A 16 -10.24 -1.21 9.63
CA VAL A 16 -9.28 -2.21 10.12
C VAL A 16 -8.99 -2.00 11.61
N TYR A 17 -8.73 -0.75 12.00
CA TYR A 17 -8.22 -0.45 13.33
C TYR A 17 -9.31 0.01 14.31
N GLY A 18 -10.48 0.40 13.78
CA GLY A 18 -11.59 0.93 14.57
C GLY A 18 -11.22 2.25 15.26
N TRP A 19 -10.49 3.12 14.55
CA TRP A 19 -10.12 4.42 15.09
C TRP A 19 -11.35 5.25 15.47
N SER A 20 -11.24 6.02 16.55
CA SER A 20 -12.28 6.98 16.90
C SER A 20 -12.43 8.02 15.77
N PRO A 21 -13.64 8.55 15.53
CA PRO A 21 -13.85 9.55 14.48
C PRO A 21 -13.00 10.80 14.69
N GLU A 22 -12.70 11.15 15.95
CA GLU A 22 -11.82 12.27 16.29
C GLU A 22 -10.37 12.01 15.89
N PHE A 23 -9.83 10.83 16.22
CA PHE A 23 -8.45 10.47 15.85
C PHE A 23 -8.31 10.34 14.33
N HIS A 24 -9.32 9.76 13.68
CA HIS A 24 -9.38 9.66 12.23
C HIS A 24 -9.35 11.03 11.54
N ALA A 25 -10.17 11.98 12.02
CA ALA A 25 -10.19 13.35 11.50
C ALA A 25 -8.83 14.06 11.68
N GLN A 26 -8.18 13.89 12.83
CA GLN A 26 -6.85 14.45 13.09
C GLN A 26 -5.78 13.89 12.13
N GLN A 27 -5.82 12.58 11.86
CA GLN A 27 -4.89 11.95 10.92
C GLN A 27 -5.09 12.47 9.49
N LEU A 28 -6.35 12.58 9.06
CA LEU A 28 -6.67 13.12 7.74
C LEU A 28 -6.22 14.58 7.60
N ASP A 29 -6.48 15.42 8.61
CA ASP A 29 -6.04 16.82 8.61
C ASP A 29 -4.52 16.93 8.51
N MET A 30 -3.78 16.08 9.24
CA MET A 30 -2.33 16.03 9.17
C MET A 30 -1.81 15.65 7.78
N ILE A 31 -2.45 14.68 7.10
CA ILE A 31 -2.09 14.26 5.74
C ILE A 31 -2.37 15.39 4.74
N VAL A 32 -3.56 15.98 4.80
CA VAL A 32 -3.97 17.09 3.92
C VAL A 32 -3.06 18.29 4.12
N SER A 33 -2.74 18.66 5.36
CA SER A 33 -1.79 19.72 5.71
C SER A 33 -0.40 19.46 5.10
N ALA A 34 0.09 18.22 5.19
CA ALA A 34 1.37 17.85 4.60
C ALA A 34 1.35 17.96 3.07
N CYS A 35 0.33 17.40 2.40
CA CYS A 35 0.18 17.48 0.94
C CYS A 35 0.12 18.93 0.45
N ASN A 36 -0.62 19.79 1.16
CA ASN A 36 -0.73 21.21 0.85
C ASN A 36 0.61 21.95 1.03
N SER A 37 1.35 21.67 2.11
CA SER A 37 2.67 22.26 2.36
C SER A 37 3.67 21.98 1.23
N TYR A 38 3.68 20.74 0.72
CA TYR A 38 4.57 20.33 -0.37
C TYR A 38 3.97 20.56 -1.78
N LYS A 39 2.76 21.12 -1.89
CA LYS A 39 2.02 21.36 -3.15
C LYS A 39 1.83 20.09 -3.99
N PHE A 40 1.62 18.95 -3.32
CA PHE A 40 1.31 17.69 -4.00
C PHE A 40 -0.20 17.54 -4.18
N SER A 41 -0.59 17.02 -5.34
CA SER A 41 -1.97 16.56 -5.54
C SER A 41 -2.20 15.27 -4.77
N TYR A 42 -3.35 15.10 -4.13
CA TYR A 42 -3.64 13.89 -3.35
C TYR A 42 -5.03 13.32 -3.62
N THR A 43 -5.17 12.00 -3.42
CA THR A 43 -6.46 11.31 -3.36
C THR A 43 -6.46 10.40 -2.14
N ILE A 44 -7.52 10.49 -1.35
CA ILE A 44 -7.72 9.61 -0.19
C ILE A 44 -8.83 8.63 -0.52
N LEU A 45 -8.49 7.34 -0.55
CA LEU A 45 -9.42 6.23 -0.82
C LEU A 45 -9.66 5.41 0.45
N PRO A 46 -10.92 5.16 0.85
CA PRO A 46 -11.21 4.18 1.89
C PRO A 46 -10.88 2.75 1.42
N LEU A 47 -10.41 1.89 2.32
CA LEU A 47 -10.15 0.46 2.02
C LEU A 47 -11.42 -0.27 1.52
N GLU A 48 -12.59 0.19 1.97
CA GLU A 48 -13.92 -0.31 1.59
C GLU A 48 -14.22 -0.09 0.09
N HIS A 49 -13.40 0.70 -0.61
CA HIS A 49 -13.52 0.88 -2.06
C HIS A 49 -13.38 -0.45 -2.81
N ILE A 50 -12.76 -1.46 -2.21
CA ILE A 50 -12.63 -2.80 -2.80
C ILE A 50 -13.96 -3.43 -3.23
N PHE A 51 -15.07 -3.11 -2.55
CA PHE A 51 -16.39 -3.63 -2.92
C PHE A 51 -16.99 -2.97 -4.18
N ASN A 52 -16.42 -1.85 -4.63
CA ASN A 52 -16.83 -1.13 -5.84
C ASN A 52 -15.87 -1.33 -7.01
N VAL A 53 -14.83 -2.17 -6.84
CA VAL A 53 -13.85 -2.43 -7.89
C VAL A 53 -14.52 -3.15 -9.06
N GLU A 54 -14.40 -2.58 -10.24
CA GLU A 54 -14.89 -3.19 -11.49
C GLU A 54 -13.99 -4.39 -11.86
N PRO A 55 -14.52 -5.63 -11.85
CA PRO A 55 -13.71 -6.83 -12.11
C PRO A 55 -13.11 -6.87 -13.52
N GLU A 56 -13.73 -6.16 -14.47
CA GLU A 56 -13.33 -6.13 -15.88
C GLU A 56 -12.00 -5.39 -16.10
N LEU A 57 -11.73 -4.35 -15.29
CA LEU A 57 -10.46 -3.62 -15.32
C LEU A 57 -9.32 -4.48 -14.73
N MET A 58 -9.64 -5.31 -13.74
CA MET A 58 -8.70 -6.18 -13.04
C MET A 58 -8.53 -7.51 -13.78
N ASN A 59 -8.10 -7.46 -15.03
CA ASN A 59 -7.85 -8.68 -15.79
C ASN A 59 -6.55 -9.34 -15.29
N PHE A 60 -6.70 -10.39 -14.48
CA PHE A 60 -5.59 -11.21 -13.99
C PHE A 60 -4.99 -12.14 -15.05
N LYS A 61 -5.53 -12.17 -16.28
CA LYS A 61 -4.95 -12.95 -17.37
C LYS A 61 -3.59 -12.37 -17.75
N GLN A 62 -2.60 -13.26 -17.89
CA GLN A 62 -1.33 -12.87 -18.48
C GLN A 62 -1.58 -12.45 -19.94
N PRO A 63 -1.08 -11.28 -20.37
CA PRO A 63 -1.27 -10.85 -21.75
C PRO A 63 -0.58 -11.83 -22.68
N THR A 64 -1.22 -12.04 -23.83
CA THR A 64 -0.68 -12.82 -24.93
C THR A 64 0.64 -12.21 -25.42
N PRO A 65 1.54 -13.01 -26.04
CA PRO A 65 2.83 -12.51 -26.51
C PRO A 65 2.72 -11.35 -27.52
N ASP A 66 1.61 -11.23 -28.24
CA ASP A 66 1.37 -10.10 -29.16
C ASP A 66 0.93 -8.83 -28.41
N GLU A 67 0.08 -8.95 -27.39
CA GLU A 67 -0.30 -7.84 -26.50
C GLU A 67 0.91 -7.29 -25.74
N LYS A 68 1.88 -8.13 -25.37
CA LYS A 68 3.13 -7.68 -24.72
C LYS A 68 3.98 -6.80 -25.63
N LYS A 69 4.06 -7.09 -26.93
CA LYS A 69 4.83 -6.28 -27.89
C LYS A 69 4.20 -4.90 -28.08
N ILE A 70 2.88 -4.85 -28.20
CA ILE A 70 2.12 -3.59 -28.28
C ILE A 70 2.37 -2.75 -27.01
N LEU A 71 2.36 -3.39 -25.84
CA LEU A 71 2.61 -2.73 -24.56
C LEU A 71 4.04 -2.22 -24.40
N GLU A 72 5.03 -2.96 -24.90
CA GLU A 72 6.43 -2.52 -24.92
C GLU A 72 6.66 -1.34 -25.87
N GLU A 73 5.98 -1.32 -27.02
CA GLU A 73 5.97 -0.18 -27.94
C GLU A 73 5.25 1.03 -27.33
N GLU A 74 4.13 0.84 -26.63
CA GLU A 74 3.45 1.89 -25.88
C GLU A 74 4.34 2.46 -24.76
N LYS A 75 5.01 1.62 -23.99
CA LYS A 75 5.98 2.05 -22.95
C LYS A 75 7.13 2.86 -23.53
N LYS A 76 7.60 2.50 -24.73
CA LYS A 76 8.67 3.22 -25.43
C LYS A 76 8.17 4.58 -25.90
N ASN A 77 6.96 4.64 -26.46
CA ASN A 77 6.32 5.88 -26.87
C ASN A 77 5.95 6.81 -25.70
N ASP A 78 5.61 6.26 -24.53
CA ASP A 78 5.34 7.04 -23.31
C ASP A 78 6.57 7.72 -22.72
N PHE A 79 7.75 7.14 -22.93
CA PHE A 79 9.00 7.74 -22.50
C PHE A 79 9.24 9.06 -23.25
N ASP A 80 8.82 9.10 -24.52
CA ASP A 80 9.01 10.24 -25.42
C ASP A 80 7.85 11.24 -25.37
N ASN A 81 6.61 10.76 -25.26
CA ASN A 81 5.39 11.57 -25.21
C ASN A 81 4.68 11.35 -23.87
N HIS A 82 4.97 12.20 -22.88
CA HIS A 82 4.31 12.19 -21.57
C HIS A 82 2.80 11.95 -21.72
N THR A 83 2.32 10.78 -21.27
CA THR A 83 0.91 10.40 -21.42
C THR A 83 0.04 11.42 -20.70
N VAL A 84 -0.94 11.97 -21.41
CA VAL A 84 -1.91 12.91 -20.82
C VAL A 84 -2.76 12.14 -19.81
N LEU A 85 -2.78 12.63 -18.56
CA LEU A 85 -3.66 12.10 -17.52
C LEU A 85 -5.10 12.11 -18.03
N SER A 86 -5.88 11.07 -17.73
CA SER A 86 -7.28 10.99 -18.14
C SER A 86 -8.05 12.22 -17.63
N GLU A 87 -8.97 12.77 -18.43
CA GLU A 87 -9.77 13.95 -18.06
C GLU A 87 -10.53 13.73 -16.73
N THR A 88 -10.89 12.47 -16.43
CA THR A 88 -11.50 12.02 -15.17
C THR A 88 -10.61 12.24 -13.94
N PHE A 89 -9.29 12.36 -14.10
CA PHE A 89 -8.36 12.60 -13.00
C PHE A 89 -8.53 14.01 -12.39
N LEU A 90 -8.97 14.99 -13.17
CA LEU A 90 -9.27 16.34 -12.66
C LEU A 90 -10.41 16.32 -11.64
N GLU A 91 -11.34 15.36 -11.75
CA GLU A 91 -12.49 15.26 -10.85
C GLU A 91 -12.16 14.68 -9.48
N VAL A 92 -11.08 13.88 -9.40
CA VAL A 92 -10.66 13.14 -8.19
C VAL A 92 -9.46 13.79 -7.49
N LYS A 93 -8.81 14.74 -8.18
CA LYS A 93 -7.72 15.54 -7.62
C LYS A 93 -8.16 16.28 -6.35
N ASP A 94 -7.40 16.09 -5.28
CA ASP A 94 -7.54 16.76 -3.98
C ASP A 94 -8.85 16.44 -3.25
N LYS A 95 -9.42 15.25 -3.49
CA LYS A 95 -10.66 14.78 -2.85
C LYS A 95 -10.47 13.51 -2.02
N ILE A 96 -11.28 13.43 -0.97
CA ILE A 96 -11.57 12.21 -0.25
C ILE A 96 -12.73 11.55 -1.01
N VAL A 97 -12.51 10.34 -1.55
CA VAL A 97 -13.56 9.65 -2.30
C VAL A 97 -14.57 9.08 -1.31
N GLU A 98 -15.74 9.70 -1.26
CA GLU A 98 -16.86 9.18 -0.47
C GLU A 98 -17.50 7.99 -1.17
N ILE A 99 -17.68 6.90 -0.41
CA ILE A 99 -18.26 5.66 -0.91
C ILE A 99 -19.74 5.61 -0.54
N PRO A 100 -20.65 5.31 -1.48
CA PRO A 100 -22.04 5.05 -1.15
C PRO A 100 -22.15 3.80 -0.25
N GLN A 101 -22.95 3.90 0.81
CA GLN A 101 -23.17 2.86 1.83
C GLN A 101 -21.90 2.47 2.61
N ARG A 102 -21.11 3.46 3.05
CA ARG A 102 -19.86 3.24 3.80
C ARG A 102 -20.05 2.35 5.03
N GLU A 103 -21.07 2.59 5.86
CA GLU A 103 -21.30 1.83 7.10
C GLU A 103 -21.57 0.35 6.85
N GLN A 104 -22.41 0.03 5.85
CA GLN A 104 -22.74 -1.36 5.51
C GLN A 104 -21.50 -2.13 5.01
N LYS A 105 -20.67 -1.47 4.19
CA LYS A 105 -19.41 -2.04 3.69
C LYS A 105 -18.37 -2.20 4.79
N THR A 106 -18.30 -1.23 5.70
CA THR A 106 -17.43 -1.29 6.90
C THR A 106 -17.81 -2.49 7.76
N ASN A 107 -19.11 -2.65 8.06
CA ASN A 107 -19.61 -3.78 8.85
C ASN A 107 -19.32 -5.12 8.16
N ARG A 108 -19.51 -5.21 6.84
CA ARG A 108 -19.20 -6.41 6.07
C ARG A 108 -17.70 -6.73 6.09
N PHE A 109 -16.86 -5.72 5.98
CA PHE A 109 -15.41 -5.87 6.03
C PHE A 109 -14.94 -6.28 7.43
N GLN A 110 -15.50 -5.68 8.47
CA GLN A 110 -15.22 -6.03 9.86
C GLN A 110 -15.62 -7.48 10.15
N ALA A 111 -16.82 -7.92 9.72
CA ALA A 111 -17.23 -9.31 9.85
C ALA A 111 -16.27 -10.28 9.14
N LEU A 112 -15.73 -9.89 7.98
CA LEU A 112 -14.72 -10.68 7.27
C LEU A 112 -13.39 -10.75 8.03
N ILE A 113 -12.94 -9.65 8.64
CA ILE A 113 -11.75 -9.62 9.51
C ILE A 113 -11.95 -10.48 10.77
N GLU A 114 -13.14 -10.43 11.38
CA GLU A 114 -13.47 -11.19 12.58
C GLU A 114 -13.48 -12.71 12.32
N CYS A 115 -13.89 -13.15 11.13
CA CYS A 115 -13.82 -14.55 10.71
C CYS A 115 -12.39 -15.11 10.61
N LEU A 116 -11.39 -14.24 10.50
CA LEU A 116 -9.99 -14.66 10.33
C LEU A 116 -9.34 -14.87 11.70
N PRO A 117 -8.43 -15.85 11.87
CA PRO A 117 -7.74 -16.07 13.14
C PRO A 117 -6.92 -14.86 13.57
N VAL A 118 -6.93 -14.57 14.87
CA VAL A 118 -6.30 -13.39 15.47
C VAL A 118 -4.78 -13.54 15.55
N GLU A 119 -4.31 -14.77 15.79
CA GLU A 119 -2.91 -15.10 16.05
C GLU A 119 -2.07 -15.25 14.77
N SER A 120 -2.68 -15.06 13.60
CA SER A 120 -2.05 -15.34 12.31
C SER A 120 -1.70 -14.05 11.57
N SER A 121 -0.49 -14.03 10.96
CA SER A 121 -0.06 -12.99 10.00
C SER A 121 -0.99 -12.88 8.78
N PHE A 122 -1.95 -13.79 8.64
CA PHE A 122 -2.89 -13.84 7.52
C PHE A 122 -3.80 -12.60 7.41
N ARG A 123 -4.19 -11.98 8.54
CA ARG A 123 -4.96 -10.72 8.51
C ARG A 123 -4.15 -9.59 7.88
N GLU A 124 -2.88 -9.47 8.26
CA GLU A 124 -1.95 -8.46 7.73
C GLU A 124 -1.68 -8.71 6.24
N ASP A 125 -1.41 -9.97 5.86
CA ASP A 125 -1.22 -10.38 4.46
C ASP A 125 -2.44 -10.07 3.60
N MET A 126 -3.65 -10.31 4.11
CA MET A 126 -4.90 -10.02 3.39
C MET A 126 -5.08 -8.52 3.18
N ILE A 127 -4.92 -7.69 4.21
CA ILE A 127 -5.04 -6.22 4.09
C ILE A 127 -4.02 -5.69 3.10
N PHE A 128 -2.79 -6.18 3.15
CA PHE A 128 -1.74 -5.80 2.20
C PHE A 128 -2.14 -6.17 0.75
N PHE A 129 -2.69 -7.36 0.55
CA PHE A 129 -3.18 -7.80 -0.76
C PHE A 129 -4.31 -6.91 -1.28
N LEU A 130 -5.34 -6.65 -0.45
CA LEU A 130 -6.47 -5.78 -0.79
C LEU A 130 -6.00 -4.35 -1.12
N LYS A 131 -5.07 -3.81 -0.34
CA LYS A 131 -4.45 -2.50 -0.61
C LYS A 131 -3.77 -2.48 -1.97
N LYS A 132 -2.97 -3.52 -2.29
CA LYS A 132 -2.29 -3.62 -3.58
C LYS A 132 -3.29 -3.67 -4.74
N LEU A 133 -4.42 -4.36 -4.57
CA LEU A 133 -5.49 -4.38 -5.57
C LEU A 133 -6.10 -2.99 -5.79
N ILE A 134 -6.47 -2.25 -4.73
CA ILE A 134 -7.03 -0.90 -4.88
C ILE A 134 -6.04 0.04 -5.56
N ILE A 135 -4.76 -0.03 -5.19
CA ILE A 135 -3.69 0.76 -5.83
C ILE A 135 -3.62 0.45 -7.34
N SER A 136 -3.69 -0.82 -7.70
CA SER A 136 -3.66 -1.23 -9.11
C SER A 136 -4.91 -0.81 -9.89
N GLU A 137 -6.11 -0.94 -9.32
CA GLU A 137 -7.34 -0.48 -9.97
C GLU A 137 -7.29 1.03 -10.22
N PHE A 138 -6.90 1.81 -9.20
CA PHE A 138 -6.78 3.26 -9.33
C PHE A 138 -5.79 3.62 -10.43
N ALA A 139 -4.66 2.93 -10.49
CA ALA A 139 -3.66 3.17 -11.51
C ALA A 139 -4.15 2.82 -12.92
N LEU A 140 -4.94 1.75 -13.10
CA LEU A 140 -5.54 1.41 -14.39
C LEU A 140 -6.61 2.45 -14.80
N LYS A 141 -7.47 2.85 -13.87
CA LYS A 141 -8.59 3.75 -14.13
C LYS A 141 -8.15 5.16 -14.55
N TYR A 142 -7.11 5.69 -13.90
CA TYR A 142 -6.58 7.03 -14.19
C TYR A 142 -5.32 7.00 -15.07
N ASN A 143 -4.95 5.83 -15.60
CA ASN A 143 -3.82 5.60 -16.51
C ASN A 143 -2.44 6.00 -15.91
N PHE A 144 -2.22 5.68 -14.63
CA PHE A 144 -0.91 5.80 -13.99
C PHE A 144 -0.04 4.58 -14.30
N LYS A 145 1.08 4.82 -15.00
CA LYS A 145 1.99 3.74 -15.45
C LYS A 145 3.03 3.36 -14.41
N LYS A 146 3.39 4.30 -13.53
CA LYS A 146 4.45 4.12 -12.51
C LYS A 146 3.91 4.42 -11.14
N ILE A 147 4.10 3.47 -10.22
CA ILE A 147 3.67 3.57 -8.83
C ILE A 147 4.93 3.54 -7.96
N LEU A 148 5.15 4.60 -7.18
CA LEU A 148 6.28 4.69 -6.28
C LEU A 148 5.85 4.27 -4.87
N LEU A 149 6.48 3.23 -4.34
CA LEU A 149 6.24 2.77 -2.97
C LEU A 149 7.40 3.18 -2.06
N GLY A 150 7.05 3.65 -0.86
CA GLY A 150 8.02 4.00 0.19
C GLY A 150 8.54 2.79 0.98
N THR A 151 8.80 1.66 0.33
CA THR A 151 9.34 0.47 0.99
C THR A 151 10.83 0.68 1.28
N THR A 152 11.22 0.50 2.54
CA THR A 152 12.62 0.67 2.97
C THR A 152 13.39 -0.64 2.83
N SER A 153 14.73 -0.58 2.83
CA SER A 153 15.59 -1.78 2.79
C SER A 153 15.21 -2.80 3.86
N HIS A 154 14.96 -2.31 5.07
CA HIS A 154 14.58 -3.13 6.21
C HIS A 154 13.22 -3.82 6.01
N LYS A 155 12.23 -3.11 5.45
CA LYS A 155 10.92 -3.70 5.13
C LYS A 155 11.05 -4.76 4.04
N VAL A 156 11.86 -4.51 3.01
CA VAL A 156 12.10 -5.47 1.93
C VAL A 156 12.81 -6.73 2.46
N ALA A 157 13.80 -6.58 3.32
CA ALA A 157 14.45 -7.71 3.98
C ALA A 157 13.49 -8.48 4.91
N THR A 158 12.67 -7.78 5.67
CA THR A 158 11.65 -8.40 6.55
C THR A 158 10.66 -9.22 5.73
N HIS A 159 10.15 -8.65 4.64
CA HIS A 159 9.23 -9.32 3.73
C HIS A 159 9.88 -10.54 3.05
N LEU A 160 11.12 -10.40 2.57
CA LEU A 160 11.93 -11.49 2.01
C LEU A 160 11.99 -12.68 2.98
N PHE A 161 12.44 -12.45 4.21
CA PHE A 161 12.57 -13.50 5.20
C PHE A 161 11.22 -14.08 5.60
N SER A 162 10.19 -13.25 5.75
CA SER A 162 8.82 -13.70 6.03
C SER A 162 8.30 -14.65 4.95
N GLN A 163 8.44 -14.29 3.67
CA GLN A 163 8.04 -15.15 2.56
C GLN A 163 8.89 -16.43 2.46
N LEU A 164 10.19 -16.37 2.77
CA LEU A 164 11.05 -17.56 2.85
C LEU A 164 10.58 -18.50 3.97
N CYS A 165 10.31 -17.98 5.16
CA CYS A 165 9.76 -18.75 6.28
C CYS A 165 8.39 -19.34 5.96
N LYS A 166 7.56 -18.63 5.19
CA LYS A 166 6.25 -19.10 4.68
C LYS A 166 6.37 -20.11 3.53
N GLY A 167 7.58 -20.42 3.03
CA GLY A 167 7.81 -21.37 1.95
C GLY A 167 7.54 -20.84 0.54
N ARG A 168 7.43 -19.52 0.35
CA ARG A 168 7.07 -18.85 -0.91
C ARG A 168 8.28 -18.36 -1.71
N GLY A 169 9.44 -19.02 -1.59
CA GLY A 169 10.70 -18.56 -2.20
C GLY A 169 10.69 -18.36 -3.72
N ALA A 170 9.81 -19.06 -4.46
CA ALA A 170 9.72 -18.92 -5.92
C ALA A 170 9.13 -17.57 -6.38
N SER A 171 8.22 -16.98 -5.60
CA SER A 171 7.54 -15.71 -5.95
C SER A 171 8.28 -14.47 -5.45
N VAL A 172 9.18 -14.67 -4.49
CA VAL A 172 9.90 -13.61 -3.75
C VAL A 172 10.78 -12.73 -4.65
N ALA A 173 11.42 -13.31 -5.67
CA ALA A 173 12.27 -12.54 -6.58
C ALA A 173 11.52 -11.43 -7.32
N HIS A 174 10.20 -11.59 -7.53
CA HIS A 174 9.37 -10.59 -8.18
C HIS A 174 8.90 -9.51 -7.22
N GLU A 175 8.62 -9.86 -5.97
CA GLU A 175 8.15 -8.91 -4.96
C GLU A 175 9.24 -7.97 -4.44
N ILE A 176 10.52 -8.37 -4.57
CA ILE A 176 11.70 -7.61 -4.08
C ILE A 176 12.34 -6.76 -5.18
N ALA A 177 11.95 -6.97 -6.44
CA ALA A 177 12.52 -6.28 -7.57
C ALA A 177 12.42 -4.75 -7.41
N PHE A 178 13.39 -4.03 -7.97
CA PHE A 178 13.37 -2.56 -7.99
C PHE A 178 12.16 -2.03 -8.75
N ILE A 179 11.88 -2.72 -9.86
CA ILE A 179 10.82 -2.49 -10.82
C ILE A 179 10.11 -3.83 -10.98
N ASP A 180 8.82 -3.86 -10.69
CA ASP A 180 7.97 -5.03 -10.88
C ASP A 180 6.97 -4.75 -12.01
N ASP A 181 7.31 -5.25 -13.19
CA ASP A 181 6.55 -5.08 -14.44
C ASP A 181 5.64 -6.28 -14.76
N LYS A 182 5.53 -7.27 -13.87
CA LYS A 182 4.74 -8.49 -14.16
C LYS A 182 3.25 -8.34 -13.83
N HIS A 183 2.89 -7.32 -13.07
CA HIS A 183 1.52 -7.07 -12.66
C HIS A 183 0.69 -6.51 -13.82
N PHE A 184 -0.52 -7.06 -14.01
CA PHE A 184 -1.50 -6.63 -15.04
C PHE A 184 -0.90 -6.49 -16.45
N GLY A 185 -0.06 -7.46 -16.82
CA GLY A 185 0.52 -7.51 -18.16
C GLY A 185 1.54 -6.44 -18.47
N GLY A 186 2.08 -5.74 -17.46
CA GLY A 186 3.06 -4.69 -17.63
C GLY A 186 2.46 -3.30 -17.82
N ARG A 187 1.13 -3.14 -17.73
CA ARG A 187 0.48 -1.82 -17.78
C ARG A 187 0.89 -0.92 -16.62
N ILE A 188 1.22 -1.52 -15.49
CA ILE A 188 1.62 -0.84 -14.26
C ILE A 188 2.97 -1.37 -13.83
N SER A 189 3.84 -0.45 -13.43
CA SER A 189 5.14 -0.74 -12.86
C SER A 189 5.21 -0.27 -11.41
N PHE A 190 5.46 -1.20 -10.48
CA PHE A 190 5.75 -0.84 -9.10
C PHE A 190 7.24 -0.58 -8.94
N MET A 191 7.59 0.57 -8.36
CA MET A 191 8.96 0.99 -8.13
C MET A 191 9.22 1.25 -6.65
N ASN A 192 10.38 0.81 -6.16
CA ASN A 192 10.78 0.94 -4.74
C ASN A 192 12.02 1.84 -4.60
N PRO A 193 11.90 3.17 -4.74
CA PRO A 193 13.04 4.09 -4.66
C PRO A 193 13.74 4.09 -3.30
N MET A 194 13.03 3.77 -2.21
CA MET A 194 13.59 3.75 -0.86
C MET A 194 14.24 2.43 -0.45
N ARG A 195 14.30 1.44 -1.36
CA ARG A 195 14.81 0.09 -1.06
C ARG A 195 16.25 0.09 -0.57
N ASP A 196 17.08 1.02 -1.04
CA ASP A 196 18.51 1.00 -0.71
C ASP A 196 18.82 1.77 0.58
N PHE A 197 17.83 2.43 1.19
CA PHE A 197 17.99 3.20 2.42
C PHE A 197 17.52 2.43 3.66
N LEU A 198 18.29 2.55 4.74
CA LEU A 198 17.97 1.99 6.04
C LEU A 198 16.92 2.82 6.76
N LYS A 199 16.13 2.16 7.62
CA LYS A 199 15.11 2.83 8.46
C LYS A 199 15.72 3.92 9.35
N LYS A 200 16.92 3.69 9.89
CA LYS A 200 17.68 4.65 10.73
C LYS A 200 18.07 5.91 9.93
N GLU A 201 18.52 5.76 8.69
CA GLU A 201 18.92 6.87 7.81
C GLU A 201 17.73 7.74 7.41
N ILE A 202 16.61 7.11 7.05
CA ILE A 202 15.36 7.84 6.75
C ILE A 202 14.87 8.59 7.99
N SER A 203 14.99 7.99 9.17
CA SER A 203 14.61 8.63 10.43
C SER A 203 15.49 9.85 10.73
N LEU A 204 16.81 9.74 10.52
CA LEU A 204 17.76 10.84 10.67
C LEU A 204 17.48 11.96 9.67
N TYR A 205 17.21 11.61 8.41
CA TYR A 205 16.84 12.58 7.38
C TYR A 205 15.56 13.33 7.74
N ASN A 206 14.53 12.62 8.21
CA ASN A 206 13.27 13.23 8.64
C ASN A 206 13.46 14.14 9.86
N HIS A 207 14.32 13.77 10.81
CA HIS A 207 14.65 14.62 11.95
C HIS A 207 15.34 15.91 11.50
N ASN A 208 16.34 15.81 10.61
CA ASN A 208 17.08 16.97 10.10
C ASN A 208 16.23 17.90 9.22
N LYS A 209 15.18 17.37 8.59
CA LYS A 209 14.25 18.12 7.73
C LYS A 209 12.94 18.48 8.43
N GLU A 210 12.82 18.17 9.72
CA GLU A 210 11.62 18.42 10.54
C GLU A 210 10.32 17.94 9.87
N VAL A 211 10.40 16.79 9.19
CA VAL A 211 9.23 16.21 8.51
C VAL A 211 8.31 15.61 9.56
N LYS A 212 7.04 16.03 9.52
CA LYS A 212 5.99 15.44 10.37
C LYS A 212 5.78 13.97 10.01
N ILE A 213 6.05 13.06 10.95
CA ILE A 213 5.91 11.61 10.74
C ILE A 213 4.59 11.14 11.33
N ILE A 214 3.80 10.44 10.52
CA ILE A 214 2.62 9.70 10.99
C ILE A 214 3.08 8.29 11.39
N GLN A 215 2.97 7.96 12.67
CA GLN A 215 3.27 6.61 13.16
C GLN A 215 1.98 5.82 13.32
N VAL A 216 1.76 4.85 12.44
CA VAL A 216 0.70 3.85 12.58
C VAL A 216 1.31 2.60 13.19
N LEU A 217 0.72 2.12 14.29
CA LEU A 217 1.14 0.87 14.91
C LEU A 217 0.69 -0.33 14.05
N PRO A 218 1.53 -1.37 13.93
CA PRO A 218 1.14 -2.61 13.25
C PRO A 218 -0.12 -3.23 13.86
N LEU A 219 -0.94 -3.86 13.01
CA LEU A 219 -2.21 -4.46 13.40
C LEU A 219 -2.04 -5.53 14.49
N ALA A 220 -0.99 -6.34 14.42
CA ALA A 220 -0.67 -7.32 15.45
C ALA A 220 -0.48 -6.71 16.86
N LYS A 221 0.07 -5.49 16.96
CA LYS A 221 0.22 -4.79 18.25
C LYS A 221 -1.11 -4.29 18.79
N GLN A 222 -1.93 -3.66 17.94
CA GLN A 222 -3.23 -3.12 18.37
C GLN A 222 -4.24 -4.21 18.71
N THR A 223 -4.14 -5.37 18.06
CA THR A 223 -5.03 -6.50 18.36
C THR A 223 -4.75 -7.11 19.72
N GLN A 224 -3.49 -7.06 20.20
CA GLN A 224 -3.13 -7.47 21.55
C GLN A 224 -3.80 -6.62 22.64
N ASP A 225 -3.82 -5.30 22.45
CA ASP A 225 -4.43 -4.38 23.42
C ASP A 225 -5.94 -4.62 23.57
N LYS A 226 -6.58 -5.23 22.57
CA LYS A 226 -8.00 -5.58 22.56
C LYS A 226 -8.28 -7.00 23.09
N LEU A 227 -7.26 -7.86 23.23
CA LEU A 227 -7.45 -9.25 23.67
C LEU A 227 -7.51 -9.35 25.21
N PRO A 228 -8.47 -10.13 25.76
CA PRO A 228 -8.61 -10.29 27.22
C PRO A 228 -7.46 -11.09 27.86
N ARG A 229 -6.64 -11.79 27.07
CA ARG A 229 -5.41 -12.45 27.53
C ARG A 229 -4.30 -12.18 26.52
N PRO A 230 -3.11 -11.69 26.93
CA PRO A 230 -1.99 -11.52 26.04
C PRO A 230 -1.53 -12.90 25.54
N THR A 231 -1.38 -13.03 24.22
CA THR A 231 -0.89 -14.27 23.61
C THR A 231 0.57 -14.51 24.01
N ASN A 232 0.87 -15.73 24.49
CA ASN A 232 2.24 -16.15 24.85
C ASN A 232 3.18 -16.36 23.64
N ALA A 233 2.65 -16.26 22.42
CA ALA A 233 3.45 -16.39 21.20
C ALA A 233 4.40 -15.20 21.03
N PRO A 234 5.67 -15.44 20.63
CA PRO A 234 6.63 -14.37 20.41
C PRO A 234 6.14 -13.42 19.31
N CYS A 235 6.28 -12.11 19.55
CA CYS A 235 5.85 -11.07 18.62
C CYS A 235 4.39 -11.25 18.11
N PHE A 236 3.53 -11.79 18.97
CA PHE A 236 2.08 -11.81 18.77
C PHE A 236 1.63 -12.69 17.59
N GLY A 237 2.48 -13.63 17.17
CA GLY A 237 2.23 -14.50 16.01
C GLY A 237 2.46 -13.82 14.65
N SER A 238 2.91 -12.56 14.63
CA SER A 238 3.32 -11.90 13.40
C SER A 238 4.75 -12.27 13.05
N THR A 239 4.90 -12.98 11.93
CA THR A 239 6.19 -13.35 11.34
C THR A 239 7.03 -12.12 11.01
N ASP A 240 6.39 -11.07 10.51
CA ASP A 240 7.06 -9.83 10.13
C ASP A 240 7.63 -9.11 11.36
N LEU A 241 6.88 -9.03 12.46
CA LEU A 241 7.37 -8.43 13.71
C LEU A 241 8.51 -9.25 14.33
N LEU A 242 8.43 -10.57 14.25
CA LEU A 242 9.48 -11.46 14.74
C LEU A 242 10.78 -11.20 13.97
N VAL A 243 10.71 -11.15 12.64
CA VAL A 243 11.83 -10.88 11.77
C VAL A 243 12.36 -9.44 11.96
N GLU A 244 11.49 -8.44 12.12
CA GLU A 244 11.89 -7.06 12.43
C GLU A 244 12.66 -7.01 13.76
N SER A 245 12.19 -7.71 14.79
CA SER A 245 12.87 -7.81 16.09
C SER A 245 14.23 -8.50 16.00
N PHE A 246 14.38 -9.44 15.07
CA PHE A 246 15.62 -10.15 14.82
C PHE A 246 16.64 -9.21 14.15
N PHE A 247 16.23 -8.50 13.10
CA PHE A 247 17.10 -7.52 12.44
C PHE A 247 17.52 -6.37 13.36
N ASN A 248 16.61 -5.88 14.21
CA ASN A 248 16.94 -4.84 15.19
C ASN A 248 17.97 -5.30 16.24
N ARG A 249 18.07 -6.61 16.51
CA ARG A 249 19.09 -7.16 17.41
C ARG A 249 20.44 -7.39 16.72
N LEU A 250 20.45 -7.54 15.39
CA LEU A 250 21.65 -7.71 14.59
C LEU A 250 22.38 -6.39 14.28
N GLN A 251 21.67 -5.26 14.28
CA GLN A 251 22.15 -3.93 13.85
C GLN A 251 22.38 -2.94 15.00
#